data_AF-A0A401UP92-F1
#
_entry.id   AF-A0A401UP92-F1
#
_cell.length_a   1.000
_cell.length_b   1.000
_cell.length_c   1.000
_cell.angle_alpha   90.00
_cell.angle_beta   90.00
_cell.angle_gamma   90.00
#
_symmetry.space_group_name_H-M   'P 1'
#
loop_
_entity.id
_entity.type
_entity.pdbx_description
1 polymer ?
#
loop_
_entity_poly.entity_id
_entity_poly.type
_entity_poly.pdbx_seq_one_letter_code
_entity_poly.pdbx_strand_id
1 'polypeptide(L)'
;MNILQMVKAYGSLIFGKQDYWHPDMIANKNCSLKKIDQYYVDTKPKHNYIGKMDENNIPLLEMDGTYYYFPVTIAQYALGNFDKYIETKDKKYFDVVIICAEWFVSNLQETSKGVYGYANDYDKMTYGLHKPWLSSLSQGQPMSVLARCYSVTKDKRYLDVCEKLLISFEVKSEDKGVLALLSNGYFYEEYPSKEPSFVLNGLIFSLWGLLDFNIVSNNKKALELYNKGEKTLCDNLTLFNIRGIKWSRYDLYNFKIHNITSIFYHKLHIEQLKSMYTLTNNDLYREYYIAWEKSKNNIIIYIIATLYKIAHKLSVRNQSNYVPSISDK
;
A
#
# COMPACT_ATOMS: atom_id res chain seq x y z
N MET A 1 -12.52 -15.51 12.19
CA MET A 1 -13.69 -15.03 11.41
C MET A 1 -14.59 -16.21 11.02
N ASN A 2 -15.92 -16.07 11.13
CA ASN A 2 -16.85 -17.13 10.70
C ASN A 2 -17.13 -17.09 9.18
N ILE A 3 -17.76 -18.14 8.61
CA ILE A 3 -17.98 -18.25 7.16
C ILE A 3 -18.83 -17.07 6.62
N LEU A 4 -19.84 -16.63 7.37
CA LEU A 4 -20.71 -15.52 6.97
C LEU A 4 -19.97 -14.18 6.93
N GLN A 5 -19.13 -13.91 7.93
CA GLN A 5 -18.23 -12.76 7.97
C GLN A 5 -17.21 -12.81 6.83
N MET A 6 -16.70 -13.99 6.50
CA MET A 6 -15.77 -14.18 5.38
C MET A 6 -16.42 -13.85 4.03
N VAL A 7 -17.65 -14.30 3.81
CA VAL A 7 -18.42 -13.96 2.60
C VAL A 7 -18.70 -12.46 2.53
N LYS A 8 -19.03 -11.81 3.66
CA LYS A 8 -19.28 -10.36 3.72
C LYS A 8 -18.02 -9.52 3.51
N ALA A 9 -16.92 -9.84 4.20
CA ALA A 9 -15.66 -9.09 4.12
C ALA A 9 -14.91 -9.32 2.82
N TYR A 10 -14.93 -10.55 2.31
CA TYR A 10 -14.17 -10.88 1.10
C TYR A 10 -15.02 -10.98 -0.14
N GLY A 11 -16.34 -10.84 -0.06
CA GLY A 11 -17.20 -10.84 -1.24
C GLY A 11 -16.80 -9.74 -2.23
N SER A 12 -16.55 -8.52 -1.74
CA SER A 12 -16.06 -7.41 -2.57
C SER A 12 -14.69 -7.70 -3.19
N LEU A 13 -13.74 -8.14 -2.36
CA LEU A 13 -12.39 -8.51 -2.78
C LEU A 13 -12.35 -9.63 -3.82
N ILE A 14 -13.10 -10.72 -3.59
CA ILE A 14 -13.09 -11.97 -4.36
C ILE A 14 -13.90 -11.82 -5.64
N PHE A 15 -15.05 -11.13 -5.60
CA PHE A 15 -15.92 -10.99 -6.78
C PHE A 15 -15.74 -9.65 -7.50
N GLY A 16 -14.84 -8.78 -7.01
CA GLY A 16 -14.54 -7.50 -7.63
C GLY A 16 -15.61 -6.42 -7.45
N LYS A 17 -16.51 -6.57 -6.47
CA LYS A 17 -17.44 -5.49 -6.10
C LYS A 17 -16.62 -4.37 -5.47
N GLN A 18 -16.78 -3.15 -5.96
CA GLN A 18 -16.08 -1.99 -5.43
C GLN A 18 -16.70 -1.58 -4.08
N ASP A 19 -15.83 -1.18 -3.15
CA ASP A 19 -16.18 -0.52 -1.89
C ASP A 19 -15.10 0.52 -1.56
N TYR A 20 -15.24 1.25 -0.46
CA TYR A 20 -14.26 2.26 -0.06
C TYR A 20 -12.84 1.69 0.06
N TRP A 21 -12.70 0.45 0.53
CA TRP A 21 -11.40 -0.19 0.71
C TRP A 21 -10.79 -0.63 -0.63
N HIS A 22 -11.65 -1.05 -1.57
CA HIS A 22 -11.28 -1.71 -2.81
C HIS A 22 -11.82 -1.01 -4.09
N PRO A 23 -11.56 0.30 -4.30
CA PRO A 23 -11.98 0.99 -5.52
C PRO A 23 -11.07 0.63 -6.70
N ASP A 24 -11.48 0.88 -7.95
CA ASP A 24 -10.53 0.78 -9.07
C ASP A 24 -9.51 1.93 -8.97
N MET A 25 -8.22 1.58 -8.84
CA MET A 25 -7.10 2.53 -8.69
C MET A 25 -6.26 2.57 -9.99
N ILE A 26 -6.79 3.22 -11.02
CA ILE A 26 -6.21 3.24 -12.37
C ILE A 26 -4.89 4.00 -12.40
N ALA A 27 -3.88 3.50 -13.12
CA ALA A 27 -2.60 4.18 -13.29
C ALA A 27 -2.78 5.56 -13.92
N ASN A 28 -2.20 6.59 -13.30
CA ASN A 28 -2.21 7.93 -13.86
C ASN A 28 -1.15 8.04 -14.98
N LYS A 29 -1.54 8.54 -16.16
CA LYS A 29 -0.67 8.58 -17.35
C LYS A 29 0.49 9.57 -17.24
N ASN A 30 0.40 10.55 -16.33
CA ASN A 30 1.31 11.69 -16.25
C ASN A 30 2.21 11.64 -14.99
N CYS A 31 2.44 10.45 -14.41
CA CYS A 31 3.37 10.30 -13.29
C CYS A 31 4.79 10.71 -13.71
N SER A 32 5.53 11.39 -12.83
CA SER A 32 6.84 11.98 -13.16
C SER A 32 7.87 11.73 -12.07
N LEU A 33 9.11 11.45 -12.49
CA LEU A 33 10.28 11.41 -11.60
C LEU A 33 10.79 12.80 -11.17
N LYS A 34 10.18 13.90 -11.65
CA LYS A 34 10.74 15.26 -11.51
C LYS A 34 9.89 16.22 -10.68
N LYS A 35 8.61 15.93 -10.51
CA LYS A 35 7.68 16.82 -9.80
C LYS A 35 6.57 16.04 -9.12
N ILE A 36 6.11 16.57 -8.00
CA ILE A 36 4.87 16.11 -7.35
C ILE A 36 3.68 16.61 -8.16
N ASP A 37 2.75 15.70 -8.41
CA ASP A 37 1.47 15.92 -9.10
C ASP A 37 0.45 14.91 -8.53
N GLN A 38 -0.56 14.52 -9.30
CA GLN A 38 -1.44 13.38 -9.01
C GLN A 38 -0.64 12.16 -8.52
N TYR A 39 -1.25 11.36 -7.65
CA TYR A 39 -0.63 10.14 -7.16
C TYR A 39 -0.43 9.12 -8.29
N TYR A 40 0.41 8.10 -8.06
CA TYR A 40 0.82 7.18 -9.12
C TYR A 40 -0.32 6.34 -9.69
N VAL A 41 -1.36 6.13 -8.87
CA VAL A 41 -2.65 5.53 -9.23
C VAL A 41 -3.75 6.46 -8.77
N ASP A 42 -4.91 6.40 -9.41
CA ASP A 42 -6.06 7.22 -9.08
C ASP A 42 -6.56 6.92 -7.67
N THR A 43 -6.31 7.83 -6.75
CA THR A 43 -6.80 7.74 -5.37
C THR A 43 -8.07 8.54 -5.15
N LYS A 44 -8.61 9.25 -6.16
CA LYS A 44 -9.84 10.04 -6.02
C LYS A 44 -11.00 9.27 -5.39
N PRO A 45 -11.24 7.97 -5.66
CA PRO A 45 -12.31 7.24 -4.98
C PRO A 45 -12.19 7.23 -3.44
N LYS A 46 -10.98 7.46 -2.89
CA LYS A 46 -10.71 7.52 -1.45
C LYS A 46 -11.01 8.89 -0.82
N HIS A 47 -11.31 9.93 -1.60
CA HIS A 47 -11.47 11.31 -1.11
C HIS A 47 -12.66 11.49 -0.17
N ASN A 48 -13.69 10.64 -0.26
CA ASN A 48 -14.89 10.70 0.56
C ASN A 48 -14.90 9.51 1.53
N TYR A 49 -14.32 9.68 2.71
CA TYR A 49 -14.36 8.65 3.75
C TYR A 49 -15.73 8.65 4.42
N ILE A 50 -16.45 7.54 4.27
CA ILE A 50 -17.82 7.37 4.76
C ILE A 50 -17.90 6.52 6.04
N GLY A 51 -16.74 6.15 6.60
CA GLY A 51 -16.64 5.49 7.91
C GLY A 51 -16.60 6.48 9.07
N LYS A 52 -16.35 5.96 10.28
CA LYS A 52 -16.25 6.78 11.49
C LYS A 52 -15.00 7.66 11.47
N MET A 53 -15.17 8.96 11.74
CA MET A 53 -14.06 9.89 11.99
C MET A 53 -13.98 10.24 13.47
N ASP A 54 -12.82 10.74 13.90
CA ASP A 54 -12.67 11.39 15.21
C ASP A 54 -13.13 12.87 15.17
N GLU A 55 -13.02 13.57 16.31
CA GLU A 55 -13.39 14.98 16.44
C GLU A 55 -12.55 15.95 15.58
N ASN A 56 -11.39 15.51 15.09
CA ASN A 56 -10.49 16.29 14.23
C ASN A 56 -10.62 15.91 12.75
N ASN A 57 -11.66 15.14 12.37
CA ASN A 57 -11.91 14.63 11.02
C ASN A 57 -10.82 13.65 10.51
N ILE A 58 -10.18 12.91 11.40
CA ILE A 58 -9.25 11.84 11.03
C ILE A 58 -10.02 10.53 10.90
N PRO A 59 -9.86 9.77 9.80
CA PRO A 59 -10.58 8.53 9.58
C PRO A 59 -10.12 7.42 10.54
N LEU A 60 -11.08 6.72 11.14
CA LEU A 60 -10.85 5.55 12.00
C LEU A 60 -11.27 4.27 11.29
N LEU A 61 -10.36 3.31 11.20
CA LEU A 61 -10.63 1.98 10.65
C LEU A 61 -11.33 1.11 11.70
N GLU A 62 -12.51 0.57 11.38
CA GLU A 62 -13.11 -0.50 12.17
C GLU A 62 -12.44 -1.84 11.82
N MET A 63 -11.94 -2.55 12.82
CA MET A 63 -11.43 -3.90 12.69
C MET A 63 -11.81 -4.72 13.92
N ASP A 64 -12.43 -5.88 13.69
CA ASP A 64 -12.92 -6.76 14.74
C ASP A 64 -13.79 -6.04 15.81
N GLY A 65 -14.57 -5.03 15.38
CA GLY A 65 -15.46 -4.23 16.22
C GLY A 65 -14.78 -3.10 17.01
N THR A 66 -13.46 -2.94 16.86
CA THR A 66 -12.68 -1.86 17.50
C THR A 66 -12.23 -0.85 16.45
N TYR A 67 -12.18 0.43 16.83
CA TYR A 67 -11.74 1.51 15.95
C TYR A 67 -10.28 1.86 16.19
N TYR A 68 -9.50 1.96 15.12
CA TYR A 68 -8.08 2.25 15.15
C TYR A 68 -7.72 3.42 14.24
N TYR A 69 -6.76 4.24 14.68
CA TYR A 69 -6.00 5.06 13.73
C TYR A 69 -5.16 4.15 12.86
N PHE A 70 -5.44 4.13 11.56
CA PHE A 70 -4.71 3.30 10.61
C PHE A 70 -3.97 4.21 9.62
N PRO A 71 -2.64 4.32 9.70
CA PRO A 71 -1.86 5.28 8.90
C PRO A 71 -2.12 5.19 7.40
N VAL A 72 -2.34 3.97 6.89
CA VAL A 72 -2.68 3.72 5.47
C VAL A 72 -4.05 4.29 5.11
N THR A 73 -5.06 4.17 5.98
CA THR A 73 -6.39 4.76 5.74
C THR A 73 -6.30 6.28 5.70
N ILE A 74 -5.61 6.88 6.69
CA ILE A 74 -5.40 8.33 6.78
C ILE A 74 -4.65 8.83 5.53
N ALA A 75 -3.60 8.12 5.12
CA ALA A 75 -2.81 8.50 3.96
C ALA A 75 -3.61 8.39 2.66
N GLN A 76 -4.38 7.31 2.45
CA GLN A 76 -5.20 7.16 1.24
C GLN A 76 -6.32 8.20 1.17
N TYR A 77 -6.93 8.55 2.31
CA TYR A 77 -7.91 9.63 2.39
C TYR A 77 -7.28 10.98 2.00
N ALA A 78 -6.09 11.28 2.51
CA ALA A 78 -5.33 12.48 2.15
C ALA A 78 -4.93 12.49 0.67
N LEU A 79 -4.40 11.38 0.14
CA LEU A 79 -3.99 11.27 -1.27
C LEU A 79 -5.20 11.44 -2.22
N GLY A 80 -6.35 10.84 -1.89
CA GLY A 80 -7.56 11.01 -2.68
C GLY A 80 -8.07 12.45 -2.70
N ASN A 81 -7.97 13.15 -1.57
CA ASN A 81 -8.27 14.58 -1.50
C ASN A 81 -7.24 15.42 -2.25
N PHE A 82 -5.95 15.05 -2.23
CA PHE A 82 -4.95 15.73 -3.02
C PHE A 82 -5.20 15.57 -4.53
N ASP A 83 -5.53 14.38 -5.01
CA ASP A 83 -5.90 14.16 -6.42
C ASP A 83 -7.12 15.01 -6.82
N LYS A 84 -8.12 15.14 -5.93
CA LYS A 84 -9.26 16.04 -6.12
C LYS A 84 -8.90 17.51 -6.12
N TYR A 85 -7.96 17.92 -5.27
CA TYR A 85 -7.40 19.28 -5.28
C TYR A 85 -6.68 19.57 -6.59
N ILE A 86 -5.87 18.64 -7.11
CA ILE A 86 -5.19 18.82 -8.39
C ILE A 86 -6.19 18.96 -9.55
N GLU A 87 -7.27 18.17 -9.55
CA GLU A 87 -8.33 18.18 -10.55
C GLU A 87 -9.15 19.48 -10.52
N THR A 88 -9.59 19.91 -9.33
CA THR A 88 -10.59 20.98 -9.19
C THR A 88 -10.01 22.34 -8.81
N LYS A 89 -8.80 22.36 -8.25
CA LYS A 89 -8.18 23.50 -7.56
C LYS A 89 -8.98 24.05 -6.38
N ASP A 90 -10.00 23.32 -5.91
CA ASP A 90 -10.82 23.70 -4.76
C ASP A 90 -10.05 23.44 -3.46
N LYS A 91 -9.76 24.52 -2.72
CA LYS A 91 -8.95 24.49 -1.50
C LYS A 91 -9.54 23.58 -0.42
N LYS A 92 -10.86 23.34 -0.40
CA LYS A 92 -11.48 22.46 0.61
C LYS A 92 -10.87 21.06 0.62
N TYR A 93 -10.48 20.54 -0.54
CA TYR A 93 -9.83 19.24 -0.63
C TYR A 93 -8.41 19.30 -0.06
N PHE A 94 -7.67 20.37 -0.34
CA PHE A 94 -6.33 20.55 0.21
C PHE A 94 -6.35 20.73 1.73
N ASP A 95 -7.39 21.37 2.29
CA ASP A 95 -7.56 21.52 3.74
C ASP A 95 -7.67 20.15 4.44
N VAL A 96 -8.32 19.16 3.82
CA VAL A 96 -8.34 17.77 4.31
C VAL A 96 -6.94 17.14 4.28
N VAL A 97 -6.16 17.40 3.24
CA VAL A 97 -4.78 16.89 3.14
C VAL A 97 -3.93 17.46 4.29
N ILE A 98 -4.07 18.75 4.61
CA ILE A 98 -3.38 19.40 5.72
C ILE A 98 -3.78 18.79 7.06
N ILE A 99 -5.08 18.56 7.31
CA ILE A 99 -5.56 17.91 8.54
C ILE A 99 -4.87 16.55 8.74
N CYS A 100 -4.80 15.73 7.69
CA CYS A 100 -4.14 14.42 7.75
C CYS A 100 -2.61 14.55 7.93
N ALA A 101 -1.99 15.54 7.28
CA ALA A 101 -0.55 15.77 7.39
C ALA A 101 -0.13 16.23 8.79
N GLU A 102 -0.91 17.11 9.43
CA GLU A 102 -0.67 17.53 10.81
C GLU A 102 -0.87 16.37 11.80
N TRP A 103 -1.78 15.43 11.52
CA TRP A 103 -1.87 14.18 12.28
C TRP A 103 -0.58 13.37 12.19
N PHE A 104 0.00 13.22 10.99
CA PHE A 104 1.28 12.53 10.80
C PHE A 104 2.42 13.24 11.54
N VAL A 105 2.53 14.56 11.44
CA VAL A 105 3.53 15.34 12.18
C VAL A 105 3.40 15.14 13.69
N SER A 106 2.18 15.14 14.21
CA SER A 106 1.91 15.07 15.65
C SER A 106 2.01 13.66 16.24
N ASN A 107 1.83 12.61 15.42
CA ASN A 107 1.79 11.22 15.87
C ASN A 107 3.03 10.40 15.47
N LEU A 108 4.09 11.05 14.99
CA LEU A 108 5.35 10.36 14.74
C LEU A 108 5.97 9.90 16.07
N GLN A 109 6.24 8.60 16.19
CA GLN A 109 6.80 8.01 17.42
C GLN A 109 8.17 7.39 17.15
N GLU A 110 9.05 7.42 18.16
CA GLU A 110 10.22 6.55 18.20
C GLU A 110 9.76 5.16 18.63
N THR A 111 9.68 4.22 17.68
CA THR A 111 9.13 2.88 17.92
C THR A 111 10.17 1.91 18.48
N SER A 112 11.44 2.20 18.25
CA SER A 112 12.60 1.58 18.90
C SER A 112 13.79 2.53 18.78
N LYS A 113 14.91 2.24 19.47
CA LYS A 113 16.07 3.14 19.56
C LYS A 113 16.52 3.64 18.17
N GLY A 114 16.28 4.91 17.88
CA GLY A 114 16.63 5.57 16.61
C GLY A 114 15.73 5.26 15.42
N VAL A 115 14.69 4.42 15.57
CA VAL A 115 13.72 4.11 14.51
C VAL A 115 12.41 4.83 14.80
N TYR A 116 11.94 5.58 13.82
CA TYR A 116 10.69 6.32 13.91
C TYR A 116 9.65 5.78 12.95
N GLY A 117 8.38 5.88 13.32
CA GLY A 117 7.29 5.53 12.43
C GLY A 117 5.93 5.48 13.11
N TYR A 118 4.94 5.09 12.32
CA TYR A 118 3.58 4.83 12.78
C TYR A 118 3.40 3.32 12.96
N ALA A 119 3.37 2.88 14.21
CA ALA A 119 3.16 1.48 14.55
C ALA A 119 1.68 1.09 14.46
N ASN A 120 1.43 -0.12 13.98
CA ASN A 120 0.11 -0.73 14.00
C ASN A 120 -0.15 -1.34 15.40
N ASP A 121 -1.24 -0.92 16.04
CA ASP A 121 -1.64 -1.41 17.37
C ASP A 121 -2.69 -2.53 17.32
N TYR A 122 -2.45 -3.51 16.44
CA TYR A 122 -3.28 -4.72 16.36
C TYR A 122 -2.48 -5.93 15.91
N ASP A 123 -2.97 -7.13 16.22
CA ASP A 123 -2.33 -8.37 15.81
C ASP A 123 -2.70 -8.73 14.37
N LYS A 124 -1.69 -9.11 13.57
CA LYS A 124 -1.86 -9.62 12.21
C LYS A 124 -1.43 -11.08 12.17
N MET A 125 -2.26 -11.94 12.74
CA MET A 125 -1.95 -13.37 12.96
C MET A 125 -1.74 -14.17 11.69
N THR A 126 -2.23 -13.70 10.54
CA THR A 126 -1.98 -14.33 9.23
C THR A 126 -0.48 -14.38 8.89
N TYR A 127 0.30 -13.43 9.41
CA TYR A 127 1.77 -13.38 9.28
C TYR A 127 2.49 -13.56 10.62
N GLY A 128 1.78 -14.00 11.66
CA GLY A 128 2.36 -14.19 13.01
C GLY A 128 2.87 -12.90 13.66
N LEU A 129 2.28 -11.75 13.34
CA LEU A 129 2.65 -10.46 13.90
C LEU A 129 1.78 -10.12 15.11
N HIS A 130 2.44 -9.72 16.19
CA HIS A 130 1.82 -9.15 17.38
C HIS A 130 2.11 -7.67 17.48
N LYS A 131 1.14 -6.90 17.97
CA LYS A 131 1.30 -5.46 18.20
C LYS A 131 2.34 -5.15 19.28
N PRO A 132 3.05 -4.01 19.18
CA PRO A 132 3.10 -3.09 18.04
C PRO A 132 4.07 -3.57 16.94
N TRP A 133 3.78 -3.24 15.69
CA TRP A 133 4.68 -3.52 14.54
C TRP A 133 4.63 -2.40 13.49
N LEU A 134 5.77 -2.13 12.83
CA LEU A 134 5.85 -1.19 11.71
C LEU A 134 5.43 -1.84 10.39
N SER A 135 5.02 -1.04 9.42
CA SER A 135 4.79 -1.48 8.04
C SER A 135 5.45 -0.50 7.09
N SER A 136 6.14 -0.99 6.06
CA SER A 136 6.71 -0.11 5.03
C SER A 136 5.62 0.68 4.32
N LEU A 137 4.44 0.09 4.13
CA LEU A 137 3.27 0.75 3.56
C LEU A 137 2.78 1.89 4.45
N SER A 138 2.71 1.64 5.77
CA SER A 138 2.36 2.65 6.79
C SER A 138 3.44 3.72 6.97
N GLN A 139 4.63 3.61 6.37
CA GLN A 139 5.64 4.68 6.36
C GLN A 139 5.67 5.40 5.00
N GLY A 140 5.65 4.65 3.90
CA GLY A 140 5.77 5.18 2.54
C GLY A 140 4.57 6.05 2.12
N GLN A 141 3.33 5.62 2.39
CA GLN A 141 2.17 6.45 2.01
C GLN A 141 2.11 7.77 2.79
N PRO A 142 2.39 7.82 4.10
CA PRO A 142 2.58 9.10 4.79
C PRO A 142 3.70 9.96 4.18
N MET A 143 4.83 9.39 3.78
CA MET A 143 5.88 10.16 3.07
C MET A 143 5.35 10.81 1.78
N SER A 144 4.52 10.10 1.01
CA SER A 144 3.85 10.65 -0.18
C SER A 144 2.86 11.79 0.14
N VAL A 145 2.15 11.73 1.27
CA VAL A 145 1.27 12.82 1.74
C VAL A 145 2.09 14.04 2.15
N LEU A 146 3.12 13.83 2.98
CA LEU A 146 3.97 14.90 3.49
C LEU A 146 4.75 15.61 2.38
N ALA A 147 5.25 14.86 1.39
CA ALA A 147 5.86 15.42 0.19
C ALA A 147 4.89 16.32 -0.59
N ARG A 148 3.62 15.91 -0.72
CA ARG A 148 2.55 16.72 -1.33
C ARG A 148 2.26 18.00 -0.56
N CYS A 149 2.14 17.92 0.76
CA CYS A 149 1.95 19.09 1.62
C CYS A 149 3.12 20.06 1.51
N TYR A 150 4.36 19.57 1.58
CA TYR A 150 5.55 20.41 1.37
C TYR A 150 5.57 21.03 -0.03
N SER A 151 5.19 20.29 -1.06
CA SER A 151 5.20 20.78 -2.45
C SER A 151 4.37 22.06 -2.63
N VAL A 152 3.27 22.19 -1.87
CA VAL A 152 2.35 23.34 -1.90
C VAL A 152 2.70 24.40 -0.84
N THR A 153 2.94 23.98 0.40
CA THR A 153 3.09 24.90 1.55
C THR A 153 4.52 25.39 1.78
N LYS A 154 5.51 24.62 1.33
CA LYS A 154 6.94 24.77 1.66
C LYS A 154 7.27 24.66 3.16
N ASP A 155 6.38 24.11 3.98
CA ASP A 155 6.65 23.88 5.41
C ASP A 155 7.62 22.71 5.60
N LYS A 156 8.81 23.01 6.14
CA LYS A 156 9.91 22.05 6.31
C LYS A 156 9.60 20.95 7.33
N ARG A 157 8.65 21.15 8.27
CA ARG A 157 8.26 20.12 9.25
C ARG A 157 7.87 18.81 8.56
N TYR A 158 7.28 18.89 7.37
CA TYR A 158 6.91 17.72 6.57
C TYR A 158 8.13 16.95 6.05
N LEU A 159 9.23 17.63 5.71
CA LEU A 159 10.48 16.97 5.31
C LEU A 159 11.17 16.33 6.52
N ASP A 160 11.18 17.02 7.67
CA ASP A 160 11.79 16.51 8.90
C ASP A 160 11.15 15.18 9.34
N VAL A 161 9.83 15.05 9.18
CA VAL A 161 9.12 13.79 9.43
C VAL A 161 9.54 12.71 8.43
N CYS A 162 9.61 13.03 7.13
CA CYS A 162 10.08 12.09 6.11
C CYS A 162 11.51 11.59 6.35
N GLU A 163 12.42 12.46 6.81
CA GLU A 163 13.78 12.08 7.18
C GLU A 163 13.81 11.05 8.30
N LYS A 164 12.96 11.21 9.32
CA LYS A 164 12.83 10.24 10.41
C LYS A 164 12.22 8.92 9.96
N LEU A 165 11.18 8.97 9.11
CA LEU A 165 10.55 7.77 8.54
C LEU A 165 11.52 6.96 7.69
N LEU A 166 12.44 7.63 6.98
CA LEU A 166 13.44 7.00 6.12
C LEU A 166 14.30 5.98 6.86
N ILE A 167 14.61 6.22 8.14
CA ILE A 167 15.47 5.35 8.95
C ILE A 167 14.89 3.93 9.02
N SER A 168 13.57 3.78 9.11
CA SER A 168 12.93 2.47 9.17
C SER A 168 13.22 1.58 7.94
N PHE A 169 13.52 2.18 6.79
CA PHE A 169 13.85 1.50 5.54
C PHE A 169 15.30 1.01 5.48
N GLU A 170 16.17 1.48 6.38
CA GLU A 170 17.56 1.04 6.50
C GLU A 170 17.72 -0.07 7.55
N VAL A 171 16.76 -0.18 8.47
CA VAL A 171 16.79 -1.13 9.58
C VAL A 171 16.04 -2.39 9.21
N LYS A 172 16.66 -3.54 9.49
CA LYS A 172 16.04 -4.84 9.20
C LYS A 172 14.79 -5.08 10.05
N SER A 173 13.87 -5.90 9.54
CA SER A 173 12.67 -6.32 10.27
C SER A 173 12.99 -7.00 11.60
N GLU A 174 14.07 -7.79 11.67
CA GLU A 174 14.55 -8.41 12.92
C GLU A 174 14.98 -7.37 13.97
N ASP A 175 15.45 -6.21 13.51
CA ASP A 175 15.91 -5.08 14.32
C ASP A 175 14.84 -3.97 14.42
N LYS A 176 13.56 -4.32 14.28
CA LYS A 176 12.39 -3.42 14.40
C LYS A 176 12.22 -2.37 13.29
N GLY A 177 12.92 -2.50 12.17
CA GLY A 177 12.66 -1.73 10.95
C GLY A 177 11.72 -2.45 9.98
N VAL A 178 11.79 -2.10 8.70
CA VAL A 178 10.95 -2.68 7.63
C VAL A 178 11.75 -3.33 6.51
N LEU A 179 13.07 -3.43 6.61
CA LEU A 179 13.93 -4.03 5.58
C LEU A 179 14.02 -5.57 5.73
N ALA A 180 13.74 -6.27 4.64
CA ALA A 180 14.08 -7.68 4.44
C ALA A 180 14.98 -7.83 3.20
N LEU A 181 15.57 -9.02 3.02
CA LEU A 181 16.39 -9.34 1.86
C LEU A 181 15.72 -10.41 0.99
N LEU A 182 15.43 -10.08 -0.26
CA LEU A 182 14.93 -11.02 -1.28
C LEU A 182 16.00 -11.20 -2.34
N SER A 183 16.54 -12.42 -2.47
CA SER A 183 17.66 -12.71 -3.39
C SER A 183 18.86 -11.76 -3.20
N ASN A 184 19.17 -11.43 -1.94
CA ASN A 184 20.16 -10.41 -1.51
C ASN A 184 19.85 -8.95 -1.89
N GLY A 185 18.69 -8.68 -2.50
CA GLY A 185 18.18 -7.34 -2.78
C GLY A 185 17.30 -6.80 -1.65
N TYR A 186 17.12 -5.48 -1.59
CA TYR A 186 16.34 -4.81 -0.54
C TYR A 186 14.85 -4.94 -0.84
N PHE A 187 14.09 -5.47 0.13
CA PHE A 187 12.64 -5.53 0.08
C PHE A 187 12.06 -4.84 1.32
N TYR A 188 11.11 -3.94 1.13
CA TYR A 188 10.45 -3.22 2.21
C TYR A 188 9.13 -3.92 2.57
N GLU A 189 9.06 -4.46 3.79
CA GLU A 189 7.99 -5.34 4.24
C GLU A 189 6.73 -4.57 4.65
N GLU A 190 5.61 -4.88 3.99
CA GLU A 190 4.29 -4.46 4.48
C GLU A 190 4.00 -5.12 5.83
N TYR A 191 4.39 -6.39 5.98
CA TYR A 191 4.26 -7.18 7.20
C TYR A 191 5.65 -7.72 7.57
N PRO A 192 6.42 -7.05 8.45
CA PRO A 192 7.78 -7.47 8.83
C PRO A 192 7.76 -8.68 9.77
N SER A 193 7.20 -9.78 9.29
CA SER A 193 7.11 -11.05 10.00
C SER A 193 8.48 -11.73 10.14
N LYS A 194 8.57 -12.70 11.06
CA LYS A 194 9.82 -13.44 11.30
C LYS A 194 10.35 -14.12 10.03
N GLU A 195 9.46 -14.78 9.30
CA GLU A 195 9.71 -15.15 7.91
C GLU A 195 9.21 -13.98 7.04
N PRO A 196 10.05 -13.36 6.20
CA PRO A 196 9.62 -12.22 5.39
C PRO A 196 8.42 -12.56 4.49
N SER A 197 7.43 -11.66 4.47
CA SER A 197 6.18 -11.87 3.73
C SER A 197 6.33 -11.51 2.26
N PHE A 198 7.15 -10.50 1.95
CA PHE A 198 7.38 -9.99 0.62
C PHE A 198 6.07 -9.58 -0.11
N VAL A 199 5.20 -8.78 0.53
CA VAL A 199 3.95 -8.31 -0.12
C VAL A 199 4.23 -7.33 -1.26
N LEU A 200 3.73 -7.63 -2.46
CA LEU A 200 4.05 -6.91 -3.68
C LEU A 200 3.50 -5.48 -3.70
N ASN A 201 2.20 -5.28 -3.46
CA ASN A 201 1.60 -3.95 -3.48
C ASN A 201 2.22 -3.02 -2.44
N GLY A 202 2.56 -3.58 -1.27
CA GLY A 202 3.18 -2.87 -0.16
C GLY A 202 4.55 -2.32 -0.53
N LEU A 203 5.40 -3.15 -1.15
CA LEU A 203 6.69 -2.70 -1.69
C LEU A 203 6.50 -1.53 -2.65
N ILE A 204 5.63 -1.66 -3.64
CA ILE A 204 5.48 -0.64 -4.70
C ILE A 204 5.01 0.70 -4.13
N PHE A 205 4.00 0.71 -3.25
CA PHE A 205 3.59 1.94 -2.58
C PHE A 205 4.70 2.53 -1.70
N SER A 206 5.52 1.68 -1.08
CA SER A 206 6.63 2.15 -0.26
C SER A 206 7.72 2.81 -1.11
N LEU A 207 8.03 2.25 -2.28
CA LEU A 207 8.93 2.85 -3.27
C LEU A 207 8.45 4.24 -3.70
N TRP A 208 7.15 4.41 -3.92
CA TRP A 208 6.57 5.71 -4.28
C TRP A 208 6.73 6.76 -3.17
N GLY A 209 6.64 6.36 -1.89
CA GLY A 209 6.95 7.24 -0.76
C GLY A 209 8.39 7.72 -0.74
N LEU A 210 9.34 6.80 -0.96
CA LEU A 210 10.78 7.12 -1.05
C LEU A 210 11.07 8.06 -2.23
N LEU A 211 10.47 7.79 -3.38
CA LEU A 211 10.61 8.60 -4.59
C LEU A 211 10.02 10.00 -4.39
N ASP A 212 8.79 10.11 -3.86
CA ASP A 212 8.15 11.39 -3.58
C ASP A 212 8.99 12.26 -2.63
N PHE A 213 9.54 11.64 -1.58
CA PHE A 213 10.43 12.34 -0.67
C PHE A 213 11.70 12.82 -1.36
N ASN A 214 12.33 12.00 -2.21
CA ASN A 214 13.48 12.41 -3.00
C ASN A 214 13.15 13.59 -3.93
N ILE A 215 12.02 13.55 -4.64
CA ILE A 215 11.59 14.61 -5.58
C ILE A 215 11.54 15.98 -4.89
N VAL A 216 11.05 16.04 -3.65
CA VAL A 216 10.86 17.33 -2.97
C VAL A 216 12.07 17.82 -2.17
N SER A 217 12.98 16.92 -1.80
CA SER A 217 14.10 17.23 -0.90
C SER A 217 15.48 17.09 -1.55
N ASN A 218 15.57 16.43 -2.71
CA ASN A 218 16.82 15.91 -3.28
C ASN A 218 17.61 14.99 -2.33
N ASN A 219 16.94 14.35 -1.36
CA ASN A 219 17.59 13.45 -0.42
C ASN A 219 18.16 12.23 -1.16
N LYS A 220 19.50 12.11 -1.18
CA LYS A 220 20.22 11.06 -1.91
C LYS A 220 19.99 9.67 -1.33
N LYS A 221 19.77 9.56 -0.01
CA LYS A 221 19.51 8.29 0.65
C LYS A 221 18.15 7.72 0.26
N ALA A 222 17.13 8.57 0.16
CA ALA A 222 15.81 8.17 -0.33
C ALA A 222 15.88 7.63 -1.77
N LEU A 223 16.67 8.26 -2.64
CA LEU A 223 16.90 7.76 -4.00
C LEU A 223 17.70 6.44 -4.02
N GLU A 224 18.71 6.30 -3.18
CA GLU A 224 19.47 5.05 -3.03
C GLU A 224 18.56 3.89 -2.64
N LEU A 225 17.71 4.10 -1.63
CA LEU A 225 16.74 3.10 -1.15
C LEU A 225 15.67 2.79 -2.21
N TYR A 226 15.15 3.81 -2.90
CA TYR A 226 14.25 3.61 -4.03
C TYR A 226 14.90 2.71 -5.10
N ASN A 227 16.11 3.04 -5.55
CA ASN A 227 16.80 2.28 -6.60
C ASN A 227 17.11 0.83 -6.18
N LYS A 228 17.52 0.61 -4.92
CA LYS A 228 17.77 -0.75 -4.40
C LYS A 228 16.49 -1.59 -4.39
N GLY A 229 15.38 -1.01 -3.94
CA GLY A 229 14.10 -1.71 -3.88
C GLY A 229 13.45 -1.89 -5.26
N GLU A 230 13.54 -0.91 -6.15
CA GLU A 230 13.08 -1.00 -7.55
C GLU A 230 13.84 -2.09 -8.30
N LYS A 231 15.17 -2.14 -8.16
CA LYS A 231 15.98 -3.21 -8.75
C LYS A 231 15.54 -4.58 -8.23
N THR A 232 15.32 -4.70 -6.92
CA THR A 232 14.88 -5.96 -6.30
C THR A 232 13.50 -6.39 -6.79
N LEU A 233 12.58 -5.44 -6.94
CA LEU A 233 11.27 -5.68 -7.55
C LEU A 233 11.42 -6.20 -8.99
N CYS A 234 12.22 -5.53 -9.83
CA CYS A 234 12.45 -5.93 -11.21
C CYS A 234 13.04 -7.35 -11.29
N ASP A 235 14.14 -7.61 -10.59
CA ASP A 235 14.84 -8.90 -10.62
C ASP A 235 13.97 -10.08 -10.16
N ASN A 236 13.01 -9.83 -9.27
CA ASN A 236 12.20 -10.86 -8.63
C ASN A 236 10.72 -10.85 -9.05
N LEU A 237 10.29 -9.99 -9.98
CA LEU A 237 8.88 -9.86 -10.38
C LEU A 237 8.27 -11.20 -10.84
N THR A 238 9.08 -12.05 -11.44
CA THR A 238 8.66 -13.38 -11.93
C THR A 238 8.16 -14.31 -10.81
N LEU A 239 8.61 -14.12 -9.57
CA LEU A 239 8.17 -14.89 -8.40
C LEU A 239 6.72 -14.58 -8.01
N PHE A 240 6.24 -13.39 -8.38
CA PHE A 240 4.88 -12.93 -8.12
C PHE A 240 3.88 -13.35 -9.18
N ASN A 241 4.21 -14.34 -10.01
CA ASN A 241 3.34 -14.85 -11.06
C ASN A 241 2.96 -16.30 -10.81
N ILE A 242 1.66 -16.57 -10.67
CA ILE A 242 1.13 -17.92 -10.63
C ILE A 242 1.29 -18.53 -12.03
N ARG A 243 2.27 -19.44 -12.14
CA ARG A 243 2.59 -20.16 -13.39
C ARG A 243 1.34 -20.89 -13.91
N GLY A 244 1.20 -20.97 -15.22
CA GLY A 244 0.08 -21.61 -15.90
C GLY A 244 -1.10 -20.69 -16.18
N ILE A 245 -1.52 -19.86 -15.22
CA ILE A 245 -2.67 -18.95 -15.38
C ILE A 245 -2.30 -17.47 -15.53
N LYS A 246 -1.02 -17.13 -15.36
CA LYS A 246 -0.51 -15.75 -15.50
C LYS A 246 -1.32 -14.75 -14.65
N TRP A 247 -1.50 -15.09 -13.39
CA TRP A 247 -2.20 -14.28 -12.40
C TRP A 247 -1.22 -13.86 -11.31
N SER A 248 -1.41 -12.67 -10.72
CA SER A 248 -0.46 -12.18 -9.72
C SER A 248 -0.60 -12.90 -8.38
N ARG A 249 0.53 -13.17 -7.73
CA ARG A 249 0.62 -13.58 -6.33
C ARG A 249 0.69 -12.33 -5.46
N TYR A 250 0.05 -12.36 -4.30
CA TYR A 250 -0.02 -11.22 -3.38
C TYR A 250 1.30 -11.00 -2.63
N ASP A 251 1.90 -12.09 -2.17
CA ASP A 251 3.09 -12.14 -1.32
C ASP A 251 3.95 -13.35 -1.69
N LEU A 252 5.16 -13.48 -1.14
CA LEU A 252 5.97 -14.71 -1.28
C LEU A 252 5.98 -15.58 -0.01
N TYR A 253 5.18 -15.22 1.00
CA TYR A 253 5.09 -15.93 2.27
C TYR A 253 4.71 -17.41 2.11
N ASN A 254 5.25 -18.26 2.99
CA ASN A 254 5.14 -19.72 2.90
C ASN A 254 3.82 -20.28 3.46
N PHE A 255 2.71 -19.85 2.87
CA PHE A 255 1.42 -20.47 3.13
C PHE A 255 1.32 -21.88 2.54
N LYS A 256 0.55 -22.76 3.20
CA LYS A 256 0.20 -24.10 2.68
C LYS A 256 -0.39 -24.04 1.26
N ILE A 257 -1.18 -23.00 0.99
CA ILE A 257 -1.71 -22.67 -0.33
C ILE A 257 -1.23 -21.25 -0.63
N HIS A 258 -0.49 -21.04 -1.72
CA HIS A 258 0.03 -19.71 -2.04
C HIS A 258 -1.07 -18.65 -2.08
N ASN A 259 -0.74 -17.45 -1.63
CA ASN A 259 -1.69 -16.34 -1.62
C ASN A 259 -1.79 -15.73 -3.02
N ILE A 260 -2.60 -16.32 -3.90
CA ILE A 260 -3.01 -15.67 -5.14
C ILE A 260 -3.74 -14.35 -4.82
N THR A 261 -3.60 -13.32 -5.65
CA THR A 261 -4.37 -12.08 -5.45
C THR A 261 -5.87 -12.32 -5.63
N SER A 262 -6.68 -11.57 -4.88
CA SER A 262 -8.09 -11.42 -5.23
C SER A 262 -8.23 -10.53 -6.48
N ILE A 263 -9.44 -10.39 -7.03
CA ILE A 263 -9.68 -9.61 -8.24
C ILE A 263 -9.24 -8.15 -8.08
N PHE A 264 -9.59 -7.52 -6.96
CA PHE A 264 -9.14 -6.17 -6.65
C PHE A 264 -7.60 -6.06 -6.64
N TYR A 265 -6.90 -6.90 -5.86
CA TYR A 265 -5.44 -6.82 -5.77
C TYR A 265 -4.76 -7.16 -7.10
N HIS A 266 -5.36 -8.03 -7.92
CA HIS A 266 -4.86 -8.30 -9.26
C HIS A 266 -4.93 -7.07 -10.16
N LYS A 267 -6.07 -6.37 -10.17
CA LYS A 267 -6.23 -5.08 -10.85
C LYS A 267 -5.25 -4.05 -10.31
N LEU A 268 -5.12 -3.93 -8.99
CA LEU A 268 -4.18 -3.00 -8.37
C LEU A 268 -2.74 -3.28 -8.81
N HIS A 269 -2.30 -4.55 -8.81
CA HIS A 269 -0.96 -4.91 -9.28
C HIS A 269 -0.76 -4.55 -10.76
N ILE A 270 -1.74 -4.79 -11.63
CA ILE A 270 -1.69 -4.36 -13.04
C ILE A 270 -1.47 -2.84 -13.14
N GLU A 271 -2.25 -2.04 -12.41
CA GLU A 271 -2.15 -0.58 -12.46
C GLU A 271 -0.85 -0.08 -11.82
N GLN A 272 -0.39 -0.70 -10.73
CA GLN A 272 0.92 -0.43 -10.15
C GLN A 272 2.05 -0.69 -11.15
N LEU A 273 2.01 -1.80 -11.89
CA LEU A 273 3.01 -2.11 -12.91
C LEU A 273 2.95 -1.17 -14.12
N LYS A 274 1.76 -0.70 -14.52
CA LYS A 274 1.64 0.37 -15.53
C LYS A 274 2.35 1.64 -15.06
N SER A 275 2.14 2.07 -13.83
CA SER A 275 2.83 3.24 -13.26
C SER A 275 4.33 3.01 -13.15
N MET A 276 4.78 1.81 -12.74
CA MET A 276 6.22 1.48 -12.72
C MET A 276 6.83 1.50 -14.12
N TYR A 277 6.13 1.01 -15.15
CA TYR A 277 6.56 1.14 -16.55
C TYR A 277 6.68 2.60 -16.98
N THR A 278 5.70 3.45 -16.66
CA THR A 278 5.77 4.90 -16.95
C THR A 278 6.97 5.58 -16.29
N LEU A 279 7.33 5.17 -15.06
CA LEU A 279 8.45 5.76 -14.32
C LEU A 279 9.82 5.27 -14.79
N THR A 280 9.94 3.98 -15.12
CA THR A 280 11.24 3.32 -15.36
C THR A 280 11.53 3.03 -16.83
N ASN A 281 10.50 3.02 -17.67
CA ASN A 281 10.54 2.53 -19.06
C ASN A 281 11.11 1.11 -19.17
N ASN A 282 10.94 0.28 -18.13
CA ASN A 282 11.42 -1.11 -18.11
C ASN A 282 10.35 -2.06 -18.67
N ASP A 283 10.66 -2.68 -19.81
CA ASP A 283 9.73 -3.55 -20.54
C ASP A 283 9.25 -4.76 -19.73
N LEU A 284 9.97 -5.21 -18.71
CA LEU A 284 9.53 -6.31 -17.85
C LEU A 284 8.18 -5.97 -17.18
N TYR A 285 8.02 -4.74 -16.67
CA TYR A 285 6.75 -4.31 -16.09
C TYR A 285 5.62 -4.34 -17.13
N ARG A 286 5.93 -3.96 -18.37
CA ARG A 286 5.00 -3.99 -19.50
C ARG A 286 4.58 -5.40 -19.88
N GLU A 287 5.52 -6.31 -19.98
CA GLU A 287 5.24 -7.73 -20.26
C GLU A 287 4.28 -8.31 -19.23
N TYR A 288 4.53 -8.07 -17.94
CA TYR A 288 3.71 -8.60 -16.86
C TYR A 288 2.32 -7.97 -16.78
N TYR A 289 2.20 -6.64 -16.85
CA TYR A 289 0.87 -6.03 -16.78
C TYR A 289 -0.01 -6.44 -17.98
N ILE A 290 0.55 -6.56 -19.19
CA ILE A 290 -0.18 -7.02 -20.38
C ILE A 290 -0.63 -8.49 -20.20
N ALA A 291 0.27 -9.35 -19.72
CA ALA A 291 -0.03 -10.76 -19.49
C ALA A 291 -1.13 -10.94 -18.42
N TRP A 292 -1.07 -10.17 -17.34
CA TRP A 292 -2.05 -10.16 -16.26
C TRP A 292 -3.40 -9.58 -16.72
N GLU A 293 -3.41 -8.51 -17.52
CA GLU A 293 -4.65 -7.98 -18.11
C GLU A 293 -5.34 -8.99 -19.02
N LYS A 294 -4.58 -9.69 -19.87
CA LYS A 294 -5.12 -10.75 -20.73
C LYS A 294 -5.76 -11.87 -19.90
N SER A 295 -5.13 -12.23 -18.79
CA SER A 295 -5.59 -13.29 -17.88
C SER A 295 -6.84 -12.88 -17.11
N LYS A 296 -6.88 -11.63 -16.62
CA LYS A 296 -8.08 -11.01 -16.02
C LYS A 296 -9.28 -11.02 -16.95
N ASN A 297 -9.06 -10.80 -18.24
CA ASN A 297 -10.14 -10.76 -19.25
C ASN A 297 -10.52 -12.14 -19.80
N ASN A 298 -9.86 -13.22 -19.37
CA ASN A 298 -10.21 -14.59 -19.73
C ASN A 298 -11.10 -15.21 -18.65
N ILE A 299 -12.34 -15.55 -19.00
CA ILE A 299 -13.35 -16.03 -18.04
C ILE A 299 -12.95 -17.34 -17.33
N ILE A 300 -12.26 -18.26 -18.03
CA ILE A 300 -11.83 -19.53 -17.45
C ILE A 300 -10.75 -19.26 -16.40
N ILE A 301 -9.74 -18.45 -16.74
CA ILE A 301 -8.68 -18.07 -15.82
C ILE A 301 -9.24 -17.30 -14.62
N TYR A 302 -10.18 -16.39 -14.85
CA TYR A 302 -10.86 -15.64 -13.79
C TYR A 302 -11.54 -16.56 -12.77
N ILE A 303 -12.28 -17.57 -13.25
CA ILE A 303 -12.93 -18.58 -12.37
C ILE A 303 -11.87 -19.38 -11.61
N ILE A 304 -10.81 -19.84 -12.28
CA ILE A 304 -9.72 -20.59 -11.63
C ILE A 304 -9.06 -19.74 -10.53
N ALA A 305 -8.74 -18.48 -10.81
CA ALA A 305 -8.12 -17.57 -9.84
C ALA A 305 -9.04 -17.32 -8.64
N THR A 306 -10.35 -17.18 -8.88
CA THR A 306 -11.36 -17.01 -7.83
C THR A 306 -11.44 -18.24 -6.92
N LEU A 307 -11.51 -19.44 -7.49
CA LEU A 307 -11.53 -20.70 -6.73
C LEU A 307 -10.24 -20.92 -5.94
N TYR A 308 -9.09 -20.62 -6.55
CA TYR A 308 -7.79 -20.63 -5.87
C TYR A 308 -7.83 -19.67 -4.68
N LYS A 309 -8.29 -18.43 -4.86
CA LYS A 309 -8.36 -17.45 -3.77
C LYS A 309 -9.24 -17.93 -2.61
N ILE A 310 -10.38 -18.55 -2.91
CA ILE A 310 -11.26 -19.15 -1.91
C ILE A 310 -10.54 -20.25 -1.13
N ALA A 311 -9.84 -21.17 -1.83
CA ALA A 311 -9.07 -22.23 -1.19
C ALA A 311 -7.98 -21.68 -0.26
N HIS A 312 -7.23 -20.67 -0.70
CA HIS A 312 -6.26 -19.97 0.15
C HIS A 312 -6.94 -19.37 1.39
N LYS A 313 -8.03 -18.61 1.23
CA LYS A 313 -8.74 -17.98 2.36
C LYS A 313 -9.28 -18.99 3.36
N LEU A 314 -9.79 -20.13 2.90
CA LEU A 314 -10.21 -21.22 3.78
C LEU A 314 -9.05 -21.80 4.59
N SER A 315 -7.84 -21.87 4.00
CA SER A 315 -6.65 -22.38 4.68
C SER A 315 -6.13 -21.48 5.81
N VAL A 316 -6.43 -20.17 5.78
CA VAL A 316 -5.97 -19.18 6.77
C VAL A 316 -7.11 -18.53 7.57
N ARG A 317 -8.34 -19.08 7.50
CA ARG A 317 -9.56 -18.45 8.04
C ARG A 317 -9.53 -18.14 9.53
N ASN A 318 -8.79 -18.94 10.31
CA ASN A 318 -8.69 -18.79 11.76
C ASN A 318 -7.71 -17.68 12.19
N GLN A 319 -6.94 -17.14 11.24
CA GLN A 319 -5.86 -16.17 11.49
C GLN A 319 -6.15 -14.78 10.88
N SER A 320 -7.33 -14.61 10.26
CA SER A 320 -7.69 -13.38 9.54
C SER A 320 -8.55 -12.45 10.40
N ASN A 321 -8.17 -11.17 10.43
CA ASN A 321 -9.00 -10.10 10.98
C ASN A 321 -10.21 -9.80 10.06
N TYR A 322 -11.31 -9.36 10.66
CA TYR A 322 -12.50 -8.89 9.96
C TYR A 322 -12.51 -7.36 9.86
N VAL A 323 -12.54 -6.86 8.63
CA VAL A 323 -12.77 -5.45 8.30
C VAL A 323 -14.08 -5.37 7.52
N PRO A 324 -15.10 -4.63 8.01
CA PRO A 324 -16.36 -4.50 7.30
C PRO A 324 -16.20 -3.68 6.02
N SER A 325 -16.87 -4.11 4.96
CA SER A 325 -17.00 -3.31 3.74
C SER A 325 -17.79 -2.05 4.03
N ILE A 326 -17.36 -0.91 3.48
CA ILE A 326 -18.06 0.37 3.58
C ILE A 326 -18.33 0.85 2.16
N SER A 327 -19.60 1.07 1.82
CA SER A 327 -20.02 1.58 0.51
C SER A 327 -21.14 2.59 0.69
N ASP A 328 -21.23 3.57 -0.21
CA ASP A 328 -22.42 4.40 -0.33
C ASP A 328 -23.63 3.46 -0.59
N LYS A 329 -24.73 3.67 0.14
CA LYS A 329 -25.95 2.88 0.00
C LYS A 329 -26.65 3.15 -1.33
#